data_AF-A0A3P7LVG0-F1
#
_entry.id   AF-A0A3P7LVG0-F1
#
_cell.length_a   1.000
_cell.length_b   1.000
_cell.length_c   1.000
_cell.angle_alpha   90.00
_cell.angle_beta   90.00
_cell.angle_gamma   90.00
#
_symmetry.space_group_name_H-M   'P 1'
#
loop_
_entity.id
_entity.type
_entity.pdbx_description
1 polymer ?
#
loop_
_entity_poly.entity_id
_entity_poly.type
_entity_poly.pdbx_seq_one_letter_code
_entity_poly.pdbx_strand_id
1 'polypeptide(L)'
;MAESSLEPLDFYHLLDELESDNSGSCANVIRKLREHEVAAYQAGVGGPTGGLIANFIAVLDERVADKELEIEKACSHNYQSFVDSVKELMRVEEEAEKLQSTLSEIRSSMLDEVQKLNESFMALSASQSTLEQVDQCIAALQNSLPVLDQYERIEKSISDGRYYHALKTLEHLENYQLKSIQSYTFSACLQKRIPELRAEIKSASLAQLTDFLEEIRKHSVRLGAITMHRIAEKMGMRDDFIADGAKRPLPERKIDNGSNSDVDESPSKEPRSRKTS
;
A
#
# COMPACT_ATOMS: atom_id res chain seq x y z
N MET A 1 -85.29 7.83 -85.68
CA MET A 1 -85.69 7.30 -84.36
C MET A 1 -84.49 6.55 -83.82
N ALA A 2 -83.71 7.20 -82.95
CA ALA A 2 -82.61 6.55 -82.25
C ALA A 2 -83.08 6.39 -80.81
N GLU A 3 -83.36 5.15 -80.41
CA GLU A 3 -83.51 4.75 -79.02
C GLU A 3 -82.19 5.05 -78.31
N SER A 4 -82.14 6.14 -77.56
CA SER A 4 -81.09 6.38 -76.58
C SER A 4 -81.43 5.56 -75.33
N SER A 5 -81.02 4.30 -75.30
CA SER A 5 -81.03 3.52 -74.06
C SER A 5 -80.08 4.21 -73.08
N LEU A 6 -80.60 4.82 -72.02
CA LEU A 6 -79.78 5.29 -70.90
C LEU A 6 -79.01 4.08 -70.36
N GLU A 7 -77.68 4.17 -70.29
CA GLU A 7 -76.89 3.20 -69.55
C GLU A 7 -77.33 3.22 -68.07
N PRO A 8 -77.50 2.04 -67.44
CA PRO A 8 -77.83 1.96 -66.03
C PRO A 8 -76.68 2.54 -65.21
N LEU A 9 -77.00 3.44 -64.28
CA LEU A 9 -76.01 4.05 -63.41
C LEU A 9 -75.46 2.99 -62.45
N ASP A 10 -74.16 2.73 -62.52
CA ASP A 10 -73.50 1.80 -61.61
C ASP A 10 -73.21 2.49 -60.27
N PHE A 11 -74.00 2.13 -59.25
CA PHE A 11 -73.83 2.66 -57.90
C PHE A 11 -72.51 2.21 -57.25
N TYR A 12 -71.95 1.06 -57.63
CA TYR A 12 -70.69 0.57 -57.04
C TYR A 12 -69.49 1.43 -57.47
N HIS A 13 -69.43 1.83 -58.74
CA HIS A 13 -68.41 2.79 -59.21
C HIS A 13 -68.52 4.15 -58.51
N LEU A 14 -69.74 4.61 -58.20
CA LEU A 14 -69.95 5.87 -57.45
C LEU A 14 -69.52 5.74 -56.00
N LEU A 15 -69.71 4.58 -55.37
CA LEU A 15 -69.21 4.29 -54.03
C LEU A 15 -67.69 4.20 -54.00
N ASP A 16 -67.05 3.52 -54.97
CA ASP A 16 -65.59 3.45 -55.06
C ASP A 16 -64.97 4.84 -55.31
N GLU A 17 -65.64 5.70 -56.10
CA GLU A 17 -65.24 7.09 -56.25
C GLU A 17 -65.36 7.83 -54.92
N LEU A 18 -66.44 7.61 -54.14
CA LEU A 18 -66.64 8.19 -52.81
C LEU A 18 -65.57 7.75 -51.79
N GLU A 19 -65.09 6.51 -51.90
CA GLU A 19 -64.01 5.95 -51.08
C GLU A 19 -62.62 6.48 -51.48
N SER A 20 -62.49 7.18 -52.62
CA SER A 20 -61.21 7.80 -53.01
C SER A 20 -60.90 9.04 -52.17
N ASP A 21 -59.64 9.23 -51.76
CA ASP A 21 -59.14 10.36 -50.95
C ASP A 21 -59.23 11.75 -51.63
N ASN A 22 -59.99 11.88 -52.72
CA ASN A 22 -60.12 13.11 -53.46
C ASN A 22 -61.18 14.02 -52.83
N SER A 23 -60.77 15.21 -52.37
CA SER A 23 -61.66 16.22 -51.75
C SER A 23 -62.89 16.64 -52.60
N GLY A 24 -62.85 16.43 -53.92
CA GLY A 24 -63.96 16.69 -54.84
C GLY A 24 -64.88 15.49 -55.13
N SER A 25 -64.59 14.32 -54.57
CA SER A 25 -65.31 13.07 -54.88
C SER A 25 -66.80 13.15 -54.56
N CYS A 26 -67.16 13.61 -53.36
CA CYS A 26 -68.56 13.76 -52.96
C CYS A 26 -69.33 14.69 -53.90
N ALA A 27 -68.71 15.80 -54.32
CA ALA A 27 -69.30 16.73 -55.28
C ALA A 27 -69.47 16.10 -56.68
N ASN A 28 -68.53 15.26 -57.11
CA ASN A 28 -68.61 14.53 -58.38
C ASN A 28 -69.72 13.48 -58.38
N VAL A 29 -69.87 12.72 -57.30
CA VAL A 29 -70.94 11.72 -57.13
C VAL A 29 -72.31 12.40 -57.13
N ILE A 30 -72.46 13.48 -56.36
CA ILE A 30 -73.70 14.28 -56.34
C ILE A 30 -74.02 14.86 -57.73
N ARG A 31 -73.01 15.33 -58.46
CA ARG A 31 -73.17 15.85 -59.82
C ARG A 31 -73.63 14.75 -60.79
N LYS A 32 -72.99 13.58 -60.76
CA LYS A 32 -73.33 12.43 -61.62
C LYS A 32 -74.74 11.89 -61.35
N LEU A 33 -75.14 11.79 -60.08
CA LEU A 33 -76.51 11.39 -59.70
C LEU A 33 -77.55 12.39 -60.24
N ARG A 34 -77.29 13.69 -60.09
CA ARG A 34 -78.18 14.74 -60.60
C ARG A 34 -78.25 14.77 -62.13
N GLU A 35 -77.13 14.58 -62.81
CA GLU A 35 -77.07 14.52 -64.28
C GLU A 35 -77.86 13.32 -64.82
N HIS A 36 -77.80 12.17 -64.14
CA HIS A 36 -78.57 10.97 -64.51
C HIS A 36 -80.08 11.15 -64.29
N GLU A 37 -80.50 11.76 -63.17
CA GLU A 37 -81.93 12.08 -62.92
C GLU A 37 -82.50 13.04 -63.98
N VAL A 38 -81.72 14.05 -64.40
CA VAL A 38 -82.12 14.99 -65.45
C VAL A 38 -82.18 14.32 -66.82
N ALA A 39 -81.23 13.44 -67.14
CA ALA A 39 -81.23 12.68 -68.39
C ALA A 39 -82.41 11.69 -68.47
N ALA A 40 -82.74 11.01 -67.36
CA ALA A 40 -83.88 10.11 -67.27
C ALA A 40 -85.22 10.85 -67.46
N TYR A 41 -85.32 12.09 -66.94
CA TYR A 41 -86.46 12.97 -67.16
C TYR A 41 -86.63 13.39 -68.62
N GLN A 42 -85.53 13.79 -69.27
CA GLN A 42 -85.54 14.18 -70.69
C GLN A 42 -85.87 13.00 -71.63
N ALA A 43 -85.53 11.77 -71.23
CA ALA A 43 -85.84 10.56 -71.98
C ALA A 43 -87.29 10.05 -71.77
N GLY A 44 -88.06 10.64 -70.85
CA GLY A 44 -89.45 10.23 -70.55
C GLY A 44 -89.58 8.88 -69.82
N VAL A 45 -88.47 8.34 -69.30
CA VAL A 45 -88.39 7.01 -68.65
C VAL A 45 -88.52 7.12 -67.11
N GLY A 46 -88.52 8.34 -66.55
CA GLY A 46 -88.70 8.58 -65.12
C GLY A 46 -88.78 10.07 -64.80
N GLY A 47 -89.26 10.43 -63.61
CA GLY A 47 -89.33 11.81 -63.10
C GLY A 47 -88.21 12.17 -62.12
N PRO A 48 -88.05 13.44 -61.72
CA PRO A 48 -87.23 13.84 -60.58
C PRO A 48 -87.94 13.46 -59.27
N THR A 49 -88.12 12.16 -59.06
CA THR A 49 -88.88 11.60 -57.93
C THR A 49 -88.00 11.40 -56.69
N GLY A 50 -86.70 11.67 -56.76
CA GLY A 50 -85.72 11.43 -55.69
C GLY A 50 -85.48 9.94 -55.39
N GLY A 51 -86.11 9.03 -56.15
CA GLY A 51 -85.99 7.59 -55.95
C GLY A 51 -84.59 7.05 -56.26
N LEU A 52 -83.88 7.66 -57.22
CA LEU A 52 -82.49 7.29 -57.54
C LEU A 52 -81.56 7.63 -56.36
N ILE A 53 -81.73 8.83 -55.78
CA ILE A 53 -80.96 9.27 -54.61
C ILE A 53 -81.30 8.41 -53.39
N ALA A 54 -82.58 8.11 -53.15
CA ALA A 54 -83.00 7.23 -52.06
C ALA A 54 -82.41 5.81 -52.19
N ASN A 55 -82.38 5.27 -53.42
CA ASN A 55 -81.74 3.98 -53.70
C ASN A 55 -80.22 4.04 -53.51
N PHE A 56 -79.55 5.11 -53.94
CA PHE A 56 -78.12 5.29 -53.72
C PHE A 56 -77.78 5.40 -52.22
N ILE A 57 -78.58 6.12 -51.44
CA ILE A 57 -78.43 6.20 -49.98
C ILE A 57 -78.60 4.81 -49.35
N ALA A 58 -79.59 4.03 -49.77
CA ALA A 58 -79.78 2.67 -49.26
C ALA A 58 -78.58 1.75 -49.55
N VAL A 59 -78.00 1.85 -50.75
CA VAL A 59 -76.81 1.09 -51.16
C VAL A 59 -75.54 1.59 -50.43
N LEU A 60 -75.45 2.90 -50.15
CA LEU A 60 -74.38 3.48 -49.32
C LEU A 60 -74.49 2.98 -47.86
N ASP A 61 -75.69 2.95 -47.29
CA ASP A 61 -75.93 2.46 -45.93
C ASP A 61 -75.56 0.96 -45.82
N GLU A 62 -75.87 0.15 -46.84
CA GLU A 62 -75.45 -1.25 -46.92
C GLU A 62 -73.92 -1.38 -46.97
N ARG A 63 -73.24 -0.56 -47.77
CA ARG A 63 -71.77 -0.52 -47.84
C ARG A 63 -71.12 -0.08 -46.52
N VAL A 64 -71.72 0.88 -45.81
CA VAL A 64 -71.27 1.31 -44.49
C VAL A 64 -71.41 0.17 -43.49
N ALA A 65 -72.55 -0.54 -43.47
CA ALA A 65 -72.77 -1.69 -42.60
C ALA A 65 -71.77 -2.82 -42.87
N ASP A 66 -71.46 -3.10 -44.15
CA ASP A 66 -70.44 -4.08 -44.53
C ASP A 66 -69.05 -3.69 -44.01
N LYS A 67 -68.70 -2.40 -44.09
CA LYS A 67 -67.42 -1.88 -43.58
C LYS A 67 -67.33 -1.91 -42.07
N GLU A 68 -68.40 -1.57 -41.36
CA GLU A 68 -68.47 -1.71 -39.90
C GLU A 68 -68.27 -3.17 -39.48
N LEU A 69 -68.87 -4.12 -40.21
CA LEU A 69 -68.72 -5.54 -39.95
C LEU A 69 -67.30 -6.06 -40.28
N GLU A 70 -66.65 -5.53 -41.34
CA GLU A 70 -65.23 -5.79 -41.62
C GLU A 70 -64.32 -5.29 -40.49
N ILE A 71 -64.56 -4.08 -40.00
CA ILE A 71 -63.81 -3.48 -38.89
C ILE A 71 -64.01 -4.31 -37.62
N GLU A 72 -65.24 -4.68 -37.28
CA GLU A 72 -65.54 -5.48 -36.09
C GLU A 72 -64.85 -6.86 -36.16
N LYS A 73 -64.88 -7.52 -37.32
CA LYS A 73 -64.16 -8.79 -37.54
C LYS A 73 -62.65 -8.62 -37.38
N ALA A 74 -62.07 -7.58 -37.97
CA ALA A 74 -60.63 -7.32 -37.87
C ALA A 74 -60.21 -7.01 -36.42
N CYS A 75 -60.99 -6.19 -35.71
CA CYS A 75 -60.77 -5.88 -34.30
C CYS A 75 -60.91 -7.13 -33.42
N SER A 76 -61.98 -7.90 -33.59
CA SER A 76 -62.23 -9.13 -32.82
C SER A 76 -61.13 -10.17 -33.03
N HIS A 77 -60.68 -10.34 -34.29
CA HIS A 77 -59.61 -11.29 -34.62
C HIS A 77 -58.29 -10.97 -33.92
N ASN A 78 -57.91 -9.69 -33.84
CA ASN A 78 -56.61 -9.29 -33.30
C ASN A 78 -56.63 -8.85 -31.82
N TYR A 79 -57.81 -8.66 -31.23
CA TYR A 79 -57.95 -8.18 -29.85
C TYR A 79 -57.27 -9.11 -28.86
N GLN A 80 -57.45 -10.42 -29.01
CA GLN A 80 -56.85 -11.40 -28.11
C GLN A 80 -55.32 -11.37 -28.18
N SER A 81 -54.75 -11.33 -29.39
CA SER A 81 -53.29 -11.23 -29.59
C SER A 81 -52.71 -9.93 -29.02
N PHE A 82 -53.44 -8.82 -29.13
CA PHE A 82 -53.04 -7.56 -28.50
C PHE A 82 -53.03 -7.67 -26.98
N VAL A 83 -54.11 -8.19 -26.39
CA VAL A 83 -54.22 -8.37 -24.93
C VAL A 83 -53.11 -9.29 -24.41
N ASP A 84 -52.81 -10.37 -25.11
CA ASP A 84 -51.76 -11.31 -24.71
C ASP A 84 -50.37 -10.66 -24.84
N SER A 85 -50.13 -9.85 -25.86
CA SER A 85 -48.88 -9.08 -26.00
C SER A 85 -48.68 -8.09 -24.85
N VAL A 86 -49.75 -7.41 -24.42
CA VAL A 86 -49.71 -6.48 -23.28
C VAL A 86 -49.42 -7.23 -21.97
N LYS A 87 -50.04 -8.40 -21.76
CA LYS A 87 -49.78 -9.23 -20.57
C LYS A 87 -48.34 -9.72 -20.52
N GLU A 88 -47.79 -10.19 -21.64
CA GLU A 88 -46.39 -10.62 -21.69
C GLU A 88 -45.44 -9.44 -21.43
N LEU A 89 -45.75 -8.23 -21.93
CA LEU A 89 -44.97 -7.04 -21.61
C LEU A 89 -44.95 -6.73 -20.10
N MET A 90 -46.11 -6.80 -19.43
CA MET A 90 -46.18 -6.63 -17.98
C MET A 90 -45.38 -7.70 -17.22
N ARG A 91 -45.41 -8.96 -17.69
CA ARG A 91 -44.62 -10.04 -17.07
C ARG A 91 -43.12 -9.79 -17.24
N VAL A 92 -42.68 -9.35 -18.41
CA VAL A 92 -41.27 -8.98 -18.67
C VAL A 92 -40.84 -7.81 -17.77
N GLU A 93 -41.71 -6.82 -17.55
CA GLU A 93 -41.44 -5.72 -16.63
C GLU A 93 -41.23 -6.23 -15.18
N GLU A 94 -42.12 -7.10 -14.69
CA GLU A 94 -41.98 -7.71 -13.35
C GLU A 94 -40.70 -8.55 -13.21
N GLU A 95 -40.34 -9.32 -14.25
CA GLU A 95 -39.11 -10.09 -14.28
C GLU A 95 -37.86 -9.20 -14.32
N ALA A 96 -37.91 -8.07 -15.04
CA ALA A 96 -36.83 -7.10 -15.09
C ALA A 96 -36.61 -6.42 -13.72
N GLU A 97 -37.69 -6.07 -13.01
CA GLU A 97 -37.61 -5.54 -11.65
C GLU A 97 -37.00 -6.55 -10.66
N LYS A 98 -37.42 -7.82 -10.74
CA LYS A 98 -36.82 -8.89 -9.94
C LYS A 98 -35.34 -9.06 -10.25
N LEU A 99 -34.96 -9.06 -11.53
CA LEU A 99 -33.55 -9.13 -11.92
C LEU A 99 -32.75 -7.94 -11.39
N GLN A 100 -33.31 -6.73 -11.44
CA GLN A 100 -32.67 -5.54 -10.89
C GLN A 100 -32.47 -5.65 -9.37
N SER A 101 -33.46 -6.16 -8.64
CA SER A 101 -33.36 -6.36 -7.18
C SER A 101 -32.26 -7.37 -6.82
N THR A 102 -32.25 -8.53 -7.48
CA THR A 102 -31.23 -9.58 -7.26
C THR A 102 -29.84 -9.10 -7.65
N LEU A 103 -29.69 -8.34 -8.74
CA LEU A 103 -28.41 -7.75 -9.13
C LEU A 103 -27.91 -6.74 -8.10
N SER A 104 -28.81 -5.95 -7.50
CA SER A 104 -28.48 -5.04 -6.40
C SER A 104 -28.03 -5.79 -5.14
N GLU A 105 -28.70 -6.89 -4.78
CA GLU A 105 -28.32 -7.74 -3.65
C GLU A 105 -26.95 -8.39 -3.86
N ILE A 106 -26.73 -9.00 -5.03
CA ILE A 106 -25.43 -9.60 -5.40
C ILE A 106 -24.33 -8.54 -5.37
N ARG A 107 -24.58 -7.35 -5.91
CA ARG A 107 -23.62 -6.25 -5.87
C ARG A 107 -23.26 -5.88 -4.42
N SER A 108 -24.25 -5.77 -3.53
CA SER A 108 -24.00 -5.46 -2.13
C SER A 108 -23.17 -6.56 -1.46
N SER A 109 -23.56 -7.83 -1.63
CA SER A 109 -22.83 -8.97 -1.06
C SER A 109 -21.39 -9.04 -1.57
N MET A 110 -21.19 -8.82 -2.88
CA MET A 110 -19.86 -8.83 -3.48
C MET A 110 -18.99 -7.69 -2.93
N LEU A 111 -19.55 -6.49 -2.76
CA LEU A 111 -18.80 -5.37 -2.17
C LEU A 111 -18.41 -5.66 -0.71
N ASP A 112 -19.29 -6.29 0.07
CA ASP A 112 -18.99 -6.68 1.45
C ASP A 112 -17.87 -7.75 1.50
N GLU A 113 -17.90 -8.73 0.60
CA GLU A 113 -16.84 -9.75 0.48
C GLU A 113 -15.50 -9.14 0.07
N VAL A 114 -15.50 -8.24 -0.92
CA VAL A 114 -14.30 -7.51 -1.35
C VAL A 114 -13.74 -6.66 -0.20
N GLN A 115 -14.59 -6.02 0.59
CA GLN A 115 -14.15 -5.26 1.76
C GLN A 115 -13.47 -6.15 2.79
N LYS A 116 -14.08 -7.29 3.14
CA LYS A 116 -13.48 -8.27 4.06
C LYS A 116 -12.14 -8.81 3.55
N LEU A 117 -12.07 -9.09 2.24
CA LEU A 117 -10.83 -9.51 1.61
C LEU A 117 -9.75 -8.43 1.74
N ASN A 118 -10.10 -7.17 1.46
CA ASN A 118 -9.18 -6.05 1.60
C ASN A 118 -8.69 -5.87 3.04
N GLU A 119 -9.57 -5.98 4.04
CA GLU A 119 -9.20 -5.95 5.46
C GLU A 119 -8.21 -7.06 5.82
N SER A 120 -8.46 -8.29 5.37
CA SER A 120 -7.54 -9.42 5.59
C SER A 120 -6.18 -9.22 4.89
N PHE A 121 -6.17 -8.63 3.70
CA PHE A 121 -4.95 -8.30 2.98
C PHE A 121 -4.13 -7.23 3.72
N MET A 122 -4.79 -6.20 4.25
CA MET A 122 -4.12 -5.18 5.06
C MET A 122 -3.51 -5.76 6.33
N ALA A 123 -4.22 -6.68 7.00
CA ALA A 123 -3.69 -7.41 8.15
C ALA A 123 -2.46 -8.27 7.79
N LEU A 124 -2.50 -8.96 6.64
CA LEU A 124 -1.37 -9.73 6.13
C LEU A 124 -0.17 -8.85 5.82
N SER A 125 -0.38 -7.71 5.16
CA SER A 125 0.67 -6.75 4.85
C SER A 125 1.31 -6.17 6.12
N ALA A 126 0.50 -5.83 7.13
CA ALA A 126 1.02 -5.40 8.43
C ALA A 126 1.88 -6.50 9.07
N SER A 127 1.42 -7.75 9.04
CA SER A 127 2.20 -8.88 9.55
C SER A 127 3.51 -9.08 8.79
N GLN A 128 3.51 -8.94 7.46
CA GLN A 128 4.75 -9.02 6.67
C GLN A 128 5.73 -7.91 7.05
N SER A 129 5.25 -6.68 7.23
CA SER A 129 6.10 -5.59 7.71
C SER A 129 6.71 -5.87 9.09
N THR A 130 5.93 -6.46 10.01
CA THR A 130 6.49 -6.88 11.31
C THR A 130 7.53 -7.99 11.17
N LEU A 131 7.35 -8.94 10.24
CA LEU A 131 8.34 -9.99 9.98
C LEU A 131 9.63 -9.39 9.42
N GLU A 132 9.55 -8.45 8.48
CA GLU A 132 10.73 -7.75 7.96
C GLU A 132 11.47 -6.97 9.06
N GLN A 133 10.73 -6.32 9.96
CA GLN A 133 11.31 -5.65 11.12
C GLN A 133 11.99 -6.64 12.08
N VAL A 134 11.38 -7.80 12.31
CA VAL A 134 11.95 -8.88 13.12
C VAL A 134 13.22 -9.42 12.48
N ASP A 135 13.23 -9.65 11.17
CA ASP A 135 14.41 -10.10 10.42
C ASP A 135 15.56 -9.08 10.48
N GLN A 136 15.24 -7.78 10.36
CA GLN A 136 16.22 -6.71 10.56
C GLN A 136 16.79 -6.70 11.99
N CYS A 137 15.94 -6.92 13.00
CA CYS A 137 16.39 -7.05 14.39
C CYS A 137 17.27 -8.28 14.60
N ILE A 138 16.92 -9.43 14.01
CA ILE A 138 17.72 -10.65 14.07
C ILE A 138 19.09 -10.41 13.43
N ALA A 139 19.13 -9.81 12.23
CA ALA A 139 20.39 -9.49 11.56
C ALA A 139 21.24 -8.51 12.38
N ALA A 140 20.62 -7.49 12.99
CA ALA A 140 21.30 -6.56 13.89
C ALA A 140 21.91 -7.26 15.11
N LEU A 141 21.14 -8.14 15.75
CA LEU A 141 21.61 -8.93 16.88
C LEU A 141 22.76 -9.86 16.50
N GLN A 142 22.64 -10.57 15.36
CA GLN A 142 23.69 -11.45 14.85
C GLN A 142 25.00 -10.70 14.57
N ASN A 143 24.93 -9.46 14.09
CA ASN A 143 26.11 -8.63 13.90
C ASN A 143 26.71 -8.14 15.23
N SER A 144 25.89 -7.91 16.25
CA SER A 144 26.33 -7.43 17.57
C SER A 144 26.90 -8.52 18.49
N LEU A 145 26.46 -9.77 18.33
CA LEU A 145 26.82 -10.88 19.20
C LEU A 145 28.34 -11.17 19.27
N PRO A 146 29.09 -11.19 18.15
CA PRO A 146 30.54 -11.41 18.19
C PRO A 146 31.30 -10.33 18.97
N VAL A 147 30.82 -9.09 18.94
CA VAL A 147 31.43 -7.96 19.65
C VAL A 147 31.23 -8.09 21.15
N LEU A 148 30.04 -8.51 21.57
CA LEU A 148 29.75 -8.77 22.98
C LEU A 148 30.54 -9.98 23.52
N ASP A 149 30.66 -11.07 22.75
CA ASP A 149 31.48 -12.23 23.14
C ASP A 149 32.96 -11.84 23.27
N GLN A 150 33.51 -11.04 22.34
CA GLN A 150 34.88 -10.55 22.47
C GLN A 150 35.08 -9.64 23.68
N TYR A 151 34.10 -8.78 23.98
CA TYR A 151 34.12 -7.94 25.17
C TYR A 151 34.14 -8.79 26.46
N GLU A 152 33.26 -9.80 26.56
CA GLU A 152 33.24 -10.74 27.69
C GLU A 152 34.58 -11.49 27.84
N ARG A 153 35.20 -11.90 26.73
CA ARG A 153 36.53 -12.55 26.74
C ARG A 153 37.64 -11.62 27.23
N ILE A 154 37.55 -10.31 26.95
CA ILE A 154 38.50 -9.31 27.47
C ILE A 154 38.35 -9.23 28.98
N GLU A 155 37.13 -9.07 29.51
CA GLU A 155 36.90 -9.00 30.96
C GLU A 155 37.40 -10.27 31.67
N LYS A 156 37.13 -11.46 31.12
CA LYS A 156 37.69 -12.72 31.66
C LYS A 156 39.21 -12.76 31.62
N SER A 157 39.83 -12.28 30.54
CA SER A 157 41.30 -12.26 30.42
C SER A 157 41.97 -11.29 31.41
N ILE A 158 41.29 -10.20 31.76
CA ILE A 158 41.71 -9.27 32.82
C ILE A 158 41.64 -9.96 34.18
N SER A 159 40.52 -10.63 34.48
CA SER A 159 40.32 -11.38 35.73
C SER A 159 41.34 -12.51 35.90
N ASP A 160 41.71 -13.18 34.80
CA ASP A 160 42.69 -14.27 34.82
C ASP A 160 44.16 -13.79 34.86
N GLY A 161 44.40 -12.47 34.91
CA GLY A 161 45.75 -11.89 34.94
C GLY A 161 46.51 -11.99 33.61
N ARG A 162 45.86 -12.38 32.51
CA ARG A 162 46.45 -12.47 31.16
C ARG A 162 46.39 -11.12 30.44
N TYR A 163 47.02 -10.11 31.02
CA TYR A 163 46.92 -8.71 30.58
C TYR A 163 47.36 -8.47 29.13
N TYR A 164 48.40 -9.15 28.65
CA TYR A 164 48.86 -9.05 27.26
C TYR A 164 47.81 -9.58 26.27
N HIS A 165 47.20 -10.72 26.58
CA HIS A 165 46.13 -11.29 25.75
C HIS A 165 44.90 -10.37 25.76
N ALA A 166 44.52 -9.85 26.92
CA ALA A 166 43.42 -8.89 27.05
C ALA A 166 43.64 -7.64 26.18
N LEU A 167 44.84 -7.05 26.22
CA LEU A 167 45.18 -5.86 25.43
C LEU A 167 45.15 -6.13 23.92
N LYS A 168 45.68 -7.28 23.49
CA LYS A 168 45.68 -7.67 22.07
C LYS A 168 44.26 -7.91 21.54
N THR A 169 43.40 -8.56 22.32
CA THR A 169 41.99 -8.75 21.96
C THR A 169 41.23 -7.43 21.94
N LEU A 170 41.52 -6.52 22.88
CA LEU A 170 40.93 -5.17 22.94
C LEU A 170 41.32 -4.32 21.71
N GLU A 171 42.58 -4.39 21.26
CA GLU A 171 43.02 -3.72 20.04
C GLU A 171 42.34 -4.27 18.79
N HIS A 172 42.12 -5.59 18.73
CA HIS A 172 41.40 -6.22 17.64
C HIS A 172 39.92 -5.78 17.59
N LEU A 173 39.27 -5.71 18.76
CA LEU A 173 37.90 -5.22 18.91
C LEU A 173 37.74 -3.80 18.36
N GLU A 174 38.67 -2.90 18.72
CA GLU A 174 38.65 -1.49 18.31
C GLU A 174 38.89 -1.32 16.79
N ASN A 175 39.90 -2.01 16.24
CA ASN A 175 40.34 -1.77 14.86
C ASN A 175 39.47 -2.42 13.79
N TYR A 176 38.89 -3.59 14.09
CA TYR A 176 38.16 -4.42 13.12
C TYR A 176 36.65 -4.41 13.35
N GLN A 177 36.20 -4.65 14.58
CA GLN A 177 34.77 -4.90 14.85
C GLN A 177 33.98 -3.64 15.22
N LEU A 178 34.64 -2.64 15.81
CA LEU A 178 33.96 -1.38 16.15
C LEU A 178 33.53 -0.60 14.89
N LYS A 179 34.29 -0.73 13.79
CA LYS A 179 33.98 -0.13 12.49
C LYS A 179 32.71 -0.70 11.87
N SER A 180 32.44 -1.99 12.04
CA SER A 180 31.23 -2.63 11.48
C SER A 180 29.94 -2.29 12.22
N ILE A 181 30.04 -1.76 13.46
CA ILE A 181 28.88 -1.57 14.36
C ILE A 181 28.67 -0.08 14.68
N GLN A 182 29.35 0.84 14.00
CA GLN A 182 29.25 2.29 14.30
C GLN A 182 27.83 2.85 14.18
N SER A 183 26.94 2.20 13.43
CA SER A 183 25.52 2.60 13.30
C SER A 183 24.69 2.37 14.56
N TYR A 184 25.14 1.53 15.49
CA TYR A 184 24.38 1.18 16.69
C TYR A 184 24.74 2.06 17.89
N THR A 185 23.73 2.43 18.68
CA THR A 185 23.88 3.29 19.87
C THR A 185 24.82 2.71 20.92
N PHE A 186 24.82 1.38 21.10
CA PHE A 186 25.71 0.71 22.07
C PHE A 186 27.19 0.78 21.66
N SER A 187 27.50 0.93 20.37
CA SER A 187 28.88 1.09 19.88
C SER A 187 29.52 2.35 20.44
N ALA A 188 28.76 3.45 20.54
CA ALA A 188 29.23 4.69 21.15
C ALA A 188 29.55 4.53 22.65
N CYS A 189 28.79 3.69 23.36
CA CYS A 189 29.06 3.35 24.75
C CYS A 189 30.36 2.53 24.86
N LEU A 190 30.50 1.50 24.02
CA LEU A 190 31.67 0.65 23.98
C LEU A 190 32.94 1.44 23.64
N GLN A 191 32.86 2.39 22.70
CA GLN A 191 33.98 3.25 22.33
C GLN A 191 34.48 4.12 23.50
N LYS A 192 33.59 4.57 24.37
CA LYS A 192 33.95 5.30 25.59
C LYS A 192 34.58 4.39 26.65
N ARG A 193 34.15 3.13 26.72
CA ARG A 193 34.64 2.14 27.70
C ARG A 193 36.01 1.56 27.36
N ILE A 194 36.36 1.45 26.07
CA ILE A 194 37.67 0.95 25.60
C ILE A 194 38.88 1.66 26.26
N PRO A 195 38.98 3.00 26.29
CA PRO A 195 40.11 3.68 26.93
C PRO A 195 40.16 3.44 28.45
N GLU A 196 39.02 3.29 29.11
CA GLU A 196 38.95 2.96 30.54
C GLU A 196 39.52 1.56 30.81
N LEU A 197 39.10 0.55 30.03
CA LEU A 197 39.65 -0.81 30.12
C LEU A 197 41.16 -0.85 29.85
N ARG A 198 41.63 -0.05 28.89
CA ARG A 198 43.06 0.08 28.61
C ARG A 198 43.83 0.65 29.81
N ALA A 199 43.28 1.66 30.48
CA ALA A 199 43.87 2.23 31.68
C ALA A 199 43.85 1.22 32.85
N GLU A 200 42.77 0.46 33.01
CA GLU A 200 42.63 -0.60 34.00
C GLU A 200 43.69 -1.69 33.81
N ILE A 201 43.80 -2.26 32.60
CA ILE A 201 44.84 -3.25 32.25
C ILE A 201 46.23 -2.72 32.54
N LYS A 202 46.51 -1.46 32.18
CA LYS A 202 47.81 -0.82 32.43
C LYS A 202 48.09 -0.71 33.92
N SER A 203 47.11 -0.27 34.72
CA SER A 203 47.28 -0.12 36.16
C SER A 203 47.48 -1.48 36.85
N ALA A 204 46.69 -2.48 36.50
CA ALA A 204 46.77 -3.83 37.06
C ALA A 204 48.09 -4.54 36.69
N SER A 205 48.52 -4.41 35.43
CA SER A 205 49.80 -4.99 34.99
C SER A 205 51.02 -4.29 35.63
N LEU A 206 50.96 -2.97 35.85
CA LEU A 206 52.00 -2.26 36.58
C LEU A 206 52.02 -2.66 38.06
N ALA A 207 50.87 -2.82 38.71
CA ALA A 207 50.77 -3.28 40.09
C ALA A 207 51.36 -4.69 40.25
N GLN A 208 51.00 -5.62 39.37
CA GLN A 208 51.57 -6.97 39.38
C GLN A 208 53.09 -6.95 39.16
N LEU A 209 53.58 -6.07 38.28
CA LEU A 209 55.02 -5.91 38.07
C LEU A 209 55.72 -5.32 39.30
N THR A 210 55.14 -4.32 39.96
CA THR A 210 55.72 -3.73 41.17
C THR A 210 55.76 -4.74 42.33
N ASP A 211 54.70 -5.53 42.49
CA ASP A 211 54.63 -6.59 43.50
C ASP A 211 55.69 -7.66 43.24
N PHE A 212 55.83 -8.08 41.97
CA PHE A 212 56.86 -9.03 41.55
C PHE A 212 58.29 -8.50 41.80
N LEU A 213 58.55 -7.23 41.49
CA LEU A 213 59.85 -6.60 41.75
C LEU A 213 60.14 -6.48 43.25
N GLU A 214 59.13 -6.21 44.07
CA GLU A 214 59.27 -6.20 45.52
C GLU A 214 59.55 -7.60 46.08
N GLU A 215 58.89 -8.63 45.54
CA GLU A 215 59.14 -10.03 45.89
C GLU A 215 60.57 -10.46 45.52
N ILE A 216 61.03 -10.13 44.31
CA ILE A 216 62.42 -10.35 43.89
C ILE A 216 63.36 -9.63 44.85
N ARG A 217 63.10 -8.36 45.17
CA ARG A 217 63.95 -7.59 46.08
C ARG A 217 64.09 -8.28 47.45
N LYS A 218 63.00 -8.78 48.03
CA LYS A 218 63.01 -9.53 49.29
C LYS A 218 63.85 -10.81 49.18
N HIS A 219 63.68 -11.57 48.10
CA HIS A 219 64.41 -12.81 47.87
C HIS A 219 65.90 -12.57 47.58
N SER A 220 66.24 -11.55 46.79
CA SER A 220 67.62 -11.16 46.47
C SER A 220 68.38 -10.69 47.70
N VAL A 221 67.75 -9.94 48.62
CA VAL A 221 68.37 -9.55 49.91
C VAL A 221 68.66 -10.78 50.76
N ARG A 222 67.72 -11.73 50.85
CA ARG A 222 67.91 -12.99 51.58
C ARG A 222 69.01 -13.85 50.95
N LEU A 223 68.99 -14.04 49.63
CA LEU A 223 70.02 -14.76 48.88
C LEU A 223 71.38 -14.08 49.05
N GLY A 224 71.44 -12.75 49.02
CA GLY A 224 72.63 -11.96 49.30
C GLY A 224 73.18 -12.22 50.70
N ALA A 225 72.33 -12.17 51.73
CA ALA A 225 72.73 -12.44 53.12
C ALA A 225 73.28 -13.88 53.32
N ILE A 226 72.62 -14.89 52.73
CA ILE A 226 73.08 -16.29 52.79
C ILE A 226 74.42 -16.45 52.05
N THR A 227 74.56 -15.80 50.90
CA THR A 227 75.80 -15.82 50.11
C THR A 227 76.94 -15.15 50.86
N MET A 228 76.69 -13.98 51.46
CA MET A 228 77.66 -13.27 52.30
C MET A 228 78.06 -14.09 53.54
N HIS A 229 77.10 -14.73 54.21
CA HIS A 229 77.39 -15.59 55.37
C HIS A 229 78.26 -16.78 54.99
N ARG A 230 77.93 -17.49 53.90
CA ARG A 230 78.76 -18.61 53.40
C ARG A 230 80.15 -18.17 52.93
N ILE A 231 80.28 -16.97 52.36
CA ILE A 231 81.59 -16.40 51.99
C ILE A 231 82.40 -16.08 53.24
N ALA A 232 81.79 -15.47 54.26
CA ALA A 232 82.44 -15.13 55.52
C ALA A 232 82.91 -16.37 56.29
N GLU A 233 82.09 -17.42 56.37
CA GLU A 233 82.46 -18.73 56.94
C GLU A 233 83.66 -19.34 56.19
N LYS A 234 83.67 -19.26 54.86
CA LYS A 234 84.75 -19.80 54.04
C LYS A 234 86.05 -18.99 54.10
N MET A 235 85.97 -17.69 54.41
CA MET A 235 87.12 -16.78 54.56
C MET A 235 87.63 -16.65 56.01
N GLY A 236 86.99 -17.28 57.00
CA GLY A 236 87.50 -17.37 58.38
C GLY A 236 87.42 -16.06 59.20
N MET A 237 86.47 -15.17 58.88
CA MET A 237 86.26 -13.95 59.66
C MET A 237 85.37 -14.21 60.89
N ARG A 238 85.81 -13.77 62.09
CA ARG A 238 85.07 -13.84 63.36
C ARG A 238 83.90 -12.84 63.40
N ASP A 239 82.84 -13.22 64.10
CA ASP A 239 81.45 -12.66 64.12
C ASP A 239 81.26 -11.17 64.47
N ASP A 240 82.30 -10.36 64.68
CA ASP A 240 82.16 -9.02 65.29
C ASP A 240 81.75 -7.89 64.31
N PHE A 241 81.43 -8.19 63.04
CA PHE A 241 81.10 -7.16 62.03
C PHE A 241 79.67 -7.25 61.46
N ILE A 242 78.87 -8.25 61.87
CA ILE A 242 77.54 -8.52 61.31
C ILE A 242 76.43 -8.23 62.32
N ALA A 243 76.47 -7.09 63.02
CA ALA A 243 75.35 -6.68 63.88
C ALA A 243 74.86 -5.24 63.58
N ASP A 244 75.69 -4.39 62.99
CA ASP A 244 75.41 -2.95 62.86
C ASP A 244 74.84 -2.53 61.49
N GLY A 245 74.70 -3.48 60.55
CA GLY A 245 74.14 -3.22 59.21
C GLY A 245 72.62 -3.26 59.11
N ALA A 246 71.91 -3.80 60.12
CA ALA A 246 70.51 -4.17 60.01
C ALA A 246 69.50 -3.04 60.33
N LYS A 247 69.95 -1.83 60.70
CA LYS A 247 69.06 -0.70 61.06
C LYS A 247 69.44 0.63 60.39
N ARG A 248 69.69 0.64 59.07
CA ARG A 248 69.65 1.90 58.30
C ARG A 248 68.50 1.88 57.30
N PRO A 249 67.45 2.70 57.48
CA PRO A 249 66.48 2.94 56.43
C PRO A 249 67.20 3.58 55.24
N LEU A 250 66.97 3.06 54.04
CA LEU A 250 67.42 3.70 52.79
C LEU A 250 66.64 5.02 52.61
N PRO A 251 67.26 6.08 52.06
CA PRO A 251 66.60 7.35 51.87
C PRO A 251 65.46 7.23 50.85
N GLU A 252 64.26 7.66 51.24
CA GLU A 252 63.11 7.87 50.35
C GLU A 252 63.47 8.89 49.27
N ARG A 253 63.39 8.48 48.01
CA ARG A 253 63.48 9.41 46.87
C ARG A 253 62.12 10.08 46.73
N LYS A 254 62.05 11.39 47.05
CA LYS A 254 60.87 12.22 46.78
C LYS A 254 60.53 12.14 45.28
N ILE A 255 59.31 11.70 44.99
CA ILE A 255 58.69 11.84 43.67
C ILE A 255 58.27 13.30 43.58
N ASP A 256 58.87 14.04 42.66
CA ASP A 256 58.54 15.44 42.40
C ASP A 256 57.19 15.48 41.67
N ASN A 257 56.13 15.85 42.40
CA ASN A 257 54.84 16.17 41.82
C ASN A 257 54.93 17.57 41.21
N GLY A 258 55.26 17.63 39.91
CA GLY A 258 55.16 18.84 39.11
C GLY A 258 53.70 19.23 38.89
N SER A 259 53.12 19.95 39.86
CA SER A 259 51.96 20.80 39.65
C SER A 259 52.40 22.05 38.88
N ASN A 260 52.04 22.12 37.60
CA ASN A 260 52.04 23.37 36.85
C ASN A 260 50.60 23.69 36.48
N SER A 261 49.99 24.59 37.25
CA SER A 261 48.80 25.34 36.86
C SER A 261 49.08 26.83 37.01
N ASP A 262 48.65 27.55 35.98
CA ASP A 262 48.27 28.97 35.93
C ASP A 262 49.40 29.99 35.67
N VAL A 263 49.53 30.51 34.44
CA VAL A 263 48.70 31.55 33.74
C VAL A 263 49.08 32.95 34.20
N ASP A 264 49.74 33.69 33.32
CA ASP A 264 49.44 35.06 32.84
C ASP A 264 50.67 35.55 32.02
N GLU A 265 50.65 36.40 30.99
CA GLU A 265 49.70 37.35 30.45
C GLU A 265 50.28 37.76 29.07
N SER A 266 49.44 38.00 28.06
CA SER A 266 49.89 38.61 26.79
C SER A 266 50.03 40.13 26.95
N PRO A 267 50.85 40.82 26.12
CA PRO A 267 50.18 41.53 25.02
C PRO A 267 50.98 41.64 23.70
N SER A 268 50.27 41.37 22.60
CA SER A 268 50.14 42.15 21.36
C SER A 268 51.35 42.90 20.75
N LYS A 269 51.73 42.52 19.51
CA LYS A 269 51.71 43.39 18.30
C LYS A 269 52.27 42.68 17.04
N GLU A 270 51.36 42.35 16.12
CA GLU A 270 51.32 42.64 14.66
C GLU A 270 52.54 42.43 13.70
N PRO A 271 52.29 42.34 12.36
CA PRO A 271 52.84 41.27 11.54
C PRO A 271 53.89 41.74 10.52
N ARG A 272 54.72 40.81 10.02
CA ARG A 272 55.50 41.03 8.79
C ARG A 272 55.33 39.88 7.80
N SER A 273 54.53 40.20 6.79
CA SER A 273 54.59 39.77 5.40
C SER A 273 55.89 39.09 4.92
N ARG A 274 55.75 37.99 4.19
CA ARG A 274 56.53 37.77 2.97
C ARG A 274 55.71 37.04 1.90
N LYS A 275 55.32 37.81 0.88
CA LYS A 275 55.04 37.35 -0.48
C LYS A 275 56.32 36.81 -1.11
N THR A 276 56.17 35.83 -1.99
CA THR A 276 56.75 35.72 -3.35
C THR A 276 56.25 34.39 -3.90
N SER A 277 55.27 34.39 -4.81
CA SER A 277 55.41 34.48 -6.28
C SER A 277 55.45 33.10 -6.90
#